data_AF-A0A7Y0JHF6-F1
#
_entry.id   AF-A0A7Y0JHF6-F1
#
_cell.length_a   1.000
_cell.length_b   1.000
_cell.length_c   1.000
_cell.angle_alpha   90.00
_cell.angle_beta   90.00
_cell.angle_gamma   90.00
#
_symmetry.space_group_name_H-M   'P 1'
#
loop_
_entity.id
_entity.type
_entity.pdbx_description
1 polymer ?
#
loop_
_entity_poly.entity_id
_entity_poly.type
_entity_poly.pdbx_seq_one_letter_code
_entity_poly.pdbx_strand_id
1 'polypeptide(L)'
;MLSDGSTRGGALEAISGEVLTRRSLEVSPTSFITIISIILGVALGLLAQNTFPAPSPLIAVQSASLLLLFACTFYYYLSMSIVLRWAPSFVDCSAPFLIASLEIPPAYFLGHVAAWNGWLSALFLSVAAGVYSTIKYSPISHFGGDRQPQEMWHRLQRELTYGLVVGALFLGALGLLAQFAPAGEMWWGFTGCVAELATLVMIVARMELRMSQIHAYYGVDRPPFN
;
A
#
# COMPACT_ATOMS: atom_id res chain seq x y z
N MET A 1 25.00 -33.12 -17.73
CA MET A 1 23.68 -33.16 -17.08
C MET A 1 23.73 -32.25 -15.87
N LEU A 2 23.50 -30.95 -16.09
CA LEU A 2 23.29 -29.99 -15.02
C LEU A 2 21.82 -30.15 -14.63
N SER A 3 21.54 -30.44 -13.37
CA SER A 3 20.19 -30.57 -12.86
C SER A 3 19.44 -29.26 -13.15
N ASP A 4 18.34 -29.36 -13.90
CA ASP A 4 17.38 -28.29 -14.08
C ASP A 4 17.11 -27.67 -12.71
N GLY A 5 17.49 -26.40 -12.57
CA GLY A 5 17.24 -25.62 -11.37
C GLY A 5 15.75 -25.68 -11.10
N SER A 6 15.40 -26.39 -10.03
CA SER A 6 14.05 -26.67 -9.56
C SER A 6 13.09 -25.54 -9.94
N THR A 7 12.16 -25.83 -10.84
CA THR A 7 11.02 -25.00 -11.20
C THR A 7 10.17 -24.75 -9.95
N ARG A 8 10.58 -23.78 -9.11
CA ARG A 8 9.80 -23.30 -7.96
C ARG A 8 8.40 -22.79 -8.35
N GLY A 9 8.13 -22.63 -9.64
CA GLY A 9 6.83 -22.24 -10.20
C GLY A 9 5.93 -23.38 -10.69
N GLY A 10 6.36 -24.66 -10.66
CA GLY A 10 5.54 -25.77 -11.21
C GLY A 10 4.22 -26.04 -10.45
N ALA A 11 4.15 -25.62 -9.18
CA ALA A 11 2.94 -25.71 -8.35
C ALA A 11 2.10 -24.43 -8.39
N LEU A 12 2.54 -23.38 -9.09
CA LEU A 12 1.84 -22.10 -9.17
C LEU A 12 1.05 -22.03 -10.48
N GLU A 13 -0.27 -21.88 -10.36
CA GLU A 13 -1.14 -21.65 -11.50
C GLU A 13 -0.81 -20.28 -12.13
N ALA A 14 -0.24 -20.35 -13.34
CA ALA A 14 0.06 -19.19 -14.17
C ALA A 14 -1.19 -18.31 -14.39
N ILE A 15 -0.97 -17.00 -14.51
CA ILE A 15 -2.06 -16.07 -14.81
C ILE A 15 -2.56 -16.29 -16.26
N SER A 16 -3.88 -16.36 -16.41
CA SER A 16 -4.61 -16.40 -17.68
C SER A 16 -5.87 -15.56 -17.55
N GLY A 17 -6.57 -15.26 -18.64
CA GLY A 17 -7.81 -14.46 -18.58
C GLY A 17 -8.89 -15.08 -17.66
N GLU A 18 -9.08 -16.40 -17.73
CA GLU A 18 -10.02 -17.13 -16.85
C GLU A 18 -9.57 -17.07 -15.38
N VAL A 19 -8.29 -17.31 -15.13
CA VAL A 19 -7.71 -17.29 -13.78
C VAL A 19 -7.80 -15.89 -13.16
N LEU A 20 -7.52 -14.84 -13.94
CA LEU A 20 -7.62 -13.45 -13.51
C LEU A 20 -9.06 -13.05 -13.17
N THR A 21 -10.01 -13.44 -14.02
CA THR A 21 -11.45 -13.21 -13.78
C THR A 21 -11.90 -13.93 -12.51
N ARG A 22 -11.60 -15.23 -12.38
CA ARG A 22 -11.98 -16.04 -11.22
C ARG A 22 -11.41 -15.46 -9.92
N ARG A 23 -10.12 -15.15 -9.89
CA ARG A 23 -9.46 -14.58 -8.69
C ARG A 23 -10.04 -13.23 -8.29
N SER A 24 -10.39 -12.39 -9.27
CA SER A 24 -11.02 -11.10 -9.00
C SER A 24 -12.38 -11.25 -8.30
N LEU A 25 -13.13 -12.31 -8.61
CA LEU A 25 -14.41 -12.61 -7.98
C LEU A 25 -14.26 -13.33 -6.62
N GLU A 26 -13.31 -14.25 -6.48
CA GLU A 26 -13.10 -15.04 -5.26
C GLU A 26 -12.47 -14.26 -4.10
N VAL A 27 -11.53 -13.36 -4.39
CA VAL A 27 -10.80 -12.59 -3.37
C VAL A 27 -11.68 -11.49 -2.75
N SER A 28 -12.71 -11.04 -3.47
CA SER A 28 -13.55 -9.89 -3.13
C SER A 28 -14.21 -9.97 -1.73
N PRO A 29 -14.91 -11.05 -1.32
CA PRO A 29 -15.69 -11.05 -0.07
C PRO A 29 -14.84 -11.01 1.21
N THR A 30 -13.79 -11.85 1.30
CA THR A 30 -12.88 -11.87 2.46
C THR A 30 -12.17 -10.54 2.61
N SER A 31 -11.89 -9.88 1.48
CA SER A 31 -11.20 -8.60 1.44
C SER A 31 -12.05 -7.46 2.00
N PHE A 32 -13.36 -7.47 1.75
CA PHE A 32 -14.27 -6.51 2.35
C PHE A 32 -14.31 -6.59 3.89
N ILE A 33 -14.22 -7.78 4.47
CA ILE A 33 -14.21 -7.94 5.94
C ILE A 33 -12.95 -7.33 6.56
N THR A 34 -11.80 -7.49 5.91
CA THR A 34 -10.55 -6.87 6.36
C THR A 34 -10.62 -5.35 6.30
N ILE A 35 -11.15 -4.78 5.20
CA ILE A 35 -11.37 -3.32 5.10
C ILE A 35 -12.27 -2.84 6.23
N ILE A 36 -13.40 -3.51 6.45
CA ILE A 36 -14.35 -3.11 7.49
C ILE A 36 -13.68 -3.14 8.87
N SER A 37 -12.85 -4.15 9.14
CA SER A 37 -12.12 -4.27 10.41
C SER A 37 -11.13 -3.13 10.61
N ILE A 38 -10.41 -2.73 9.57
CA ILE A 38 -9.50 -1.58 9.57
C ILE A 38 -10.27 -0.27 9.81
N ILE A 39 -11.38 -0.07 9.09
CA ILE A 39 -12.23 1.11 9.25
C ILE A 39 -12.78 1.19 10.67
N LEU A 40 -13.19 0.06 11.25
CA LEU A 40 -13.69 -0.01 12.62
C LEU A 40 -12.61 0.33 13.64
N GLY A 41 -11.36 -0.13 13.45
CA GLY A 41 -10.23 0.21 14.33
C GLY A 41 -9.92 1.70 14.33
N VAL A 42 -9.84 2.32 13.15
CA VAL A 42 -9.66 3.79 13.00
C VAL A 42 -10.85 4.56 13.60
N ALA A 43 -12.08 4.13 13.33
CA ALA A 43 -13.28 4.76 13.87
C ALA A 43 -13.34 4.68 15.40
N LEU A 44 -12.90 3.56 15.99
CA LEU A 44 -12.77 3.40 17.44
C LEU A 44 -11.70 4.32 18.03
N GLY A 45 -10.55 4.46 17.38
CA GLY A 45 -9.51 5.41 17.79
C GLY A 45 -10.00 6.86 17.77
N LEU A 46 -10.73 7.24 16.72
CA LEU A 46 -11.38 8.54 16.60
C LEU A 46 -12.47 8.76 17.66
N LEU A 47 -13.30 7.75 17.92
CA LEU A 47 -14.34 7.82 18.96
C LEU A 47 -13.70 8.00 20.33
N ALA A 48 -12.63 7.26 20.63
CA ALA A 48 -11.88 7.40 21.87
C ALA A 48 -11.30 8.82 22.03
N GLN A 49 -10.77 9.42 20.96
CA GLN A 49 -10.29 10.80 21.00
C GLN A 49 -11.41 11.84 21.16
N ASN A 50 -12.54 11.67 20.46
CA ASN A 50 -13.69 12.59 20.52
C ASN A 50 -14.52 12.45 21.82
N THR A 51 -14.27 11.42 22.61
CA THR A 51 -14.82 11.32 23.97
C THR A 51 -14.13 12.33 24.92
N PHE A 52 -13.01 12.93 24.50
CA PHE A 52 -12.27 14.01 25.16
C PHE A 52 -12.42 15.34 24.37
N PRO A 53 -12.00 16.52 24.88
CA PRO A 53 -12.45 17.82 24.36
C PRO A 53 -12.12 18.04 22.88
N ALA A 54 -12.90 18.91 22.23
CA ALA A 54 -12.97 19.09 20.77
C ALA A 54 -11.60 18.95 20.06
N PRO A 55 -11.43 17.97 19.15
CA PRO A 55 -10.15 17.71 18.52
C PRO A 55 -9.72 18.88 17.64
N SER A 56 -8.41 19.12 17.56
CA SER A 56 -7.88 20.15 16.66
C SER A 56 -8.20 19.81 15.19
N PRO A 57 -8.36 20.82 14.30
CA PRO A 57 -8.58 20.56 12.87
C PRO A 57 -7.51 19.70 12.22
N LEU A 58 -6.26 19.80 12.70
CA LEU A 58 -5.15 18.99 12.21
C LEU A 58 -5.36 17.50 12.51
N ILE A 59 -5.81 17.15 13.72
CA ILE A 59 -6.11 15.75 14.10
C ILE A 59 -7.18 15.17 13.18
N ALA A 60 -8.22 15.95 12.87
CA ALA A 60 -9.27 15.51 11.95
C ALA A 60 -8.71 15.21 10.54
N VAL A 61 -7.83 16.07 10.03
CA VAL A 61 -7.19 15.86 8.72
C VAL A 61 -6.22 14.67 8.74
N GLN A 62 -5.40 14.52 9.77
CA GLN A 62 -4.50 13.37 9.92
C GLN A 62 -5.28 12.05 10.02
N SER A 63 -6.42 12.05 10.71
CA SER A 63 -7.25 10.85 10.83
C SER A 63 -7.93 10.48 9.51
N ALA A 64 -8.39 11.48 8.76
CA ALA A 64 -8.93 11.26 7.42
C ALA A 64 -7.85 10.78 6.44
N SER A 65 -6.62 11.33 6.51
CA SER A 65 -5.52 10.87 5.67
C SER A 65 -5.07 9.45 6.03
N LEU A 66 -5.03 9.10 7.32
CA LEU A 66 -4.76 7.74 7.80
C LEU A 66 -5.73 6.71 7.23
N LEU A 67 -7.02 7.02 7.24
CA LEU A 67 -8.06 6.15 6.66
C LEU A 67 -7.78 5.89 5.17
N LEU A 68 -7.44 6.93 4.41
CA LEU A 68 -7.12 6.82 2.99
C LEU A 68 -5.80 6.06 2.75
N LEU A 69 -4.80 6.24 3.61
CA LEU A 69 -3.55 5.49 3.58
C LEU A 69 -3.79 3.99 3.76
N PHE A 70 -4.65 3.59 4.71
CA PHE A 70 -4.99 2.18 4.88
C PHE A 70 -5.83 1.63 3.74
N ALA A 71 -6.79 2.40 3.23
CA ALA A 71 -7.54 2.02 2.04
C ALA A 71 -6.61 1.79 0.82
N CYS A 72 -5.63 2.69 0.61
CA CYS A 72 -4.64 2.56 -0.45
C CYS A 72 -3.70 1.35 -0.24
N THR A 73 -3.23 1.13 0.99
CA THR A 73 -2.39 -0.03 1.35
C THR A 73 -3.13 -1.33 1.08
N PHE A 74 -4.39 -1.39 1.47
CA PHE A 74 -5.25 -2.55 1.22
C PHE A 74 -5.51 -2.76 -0.27
N TYR A 75 -5.79 -1.69 -1.01
CA TYR A 75 -5.97 -1.74 -2.45
C TYR A 75 -4.72 -2.28 -3.18
N TYR A 76 -3.53 -1.87 -2.73
CA TYR A 76 -2.25 -2.42 -3.20
C TYR A 76 -2.11 -3.91 -2.89
N TYR A 77 -2.37 -4.31 -1.64
CA TYR A 77 -2.33 -5.71 -1.23
C TYR A 77 -3.30 -6.60 -2.04
N LEU A 78 -4.50 -6.12 -2.32
CA LEU A 78 -5.47 -6.79 -3.17
C LEU A 78 -4.96 -6.98 -4.59
N SER A 79 -4.46 -5.91 -5.19
CA SER A 79 -3.91 -5.94 -6.55
C SER A 79 -2.74 -6.92 -6.67
N MET A 80 -1.88 -6.93 -5.66
CA MET A 80 -0.79 -7.90 -5.52
C MET A 80 -1.32 -9.34 -5.47
N SER A 81 -2.34 -9.60 -4.65
CA SER A 81 -2.91 -10.95 -4.46
C SER A 81 -3.62 -11.49 -5.72
N ILE A 82 -4.19 -10.59 -6.52
CA ILE A 82 -4.84 -10.94 -7.79
C ILE A 82 -3.77 -11.31 -8.85
N VAL A 83 -2.72 -10.49 -8.98
CA VAL A 83 -1.71 -10.64 -10.05
C VAL A 83 -0.65 -11.69 -9.69
N LEU A 84 -0.16 -11.68 -8.45
CA LEU A 84 0.91 -12.55 -8.02
C LEU A 84 0.35 -13.60 -7.06
N ARG A 85 0.31 -14.85 -7.51
CA ARG A 85 0.02 -15.99 -6.63
C ARG A 85 1.31 -16.52 -6.05
N TRP A 86 1.42 -16.42 -4.74
CA TRP A 86 2.48 -17.03 -3.94
C TRP A 86 1.87 -18.22 -3.20
N ALA A 87 2.65 -19.27 -2.95
CA ALA A 87 2.23 -20.25 -1.96
C ALA A 87 2.20 -19.53 -0.60
N PRO A 88 1.10 -19.62 0.17
CA PRO A 88 0.97 -18.90 1.42
C PRO A 88 2.13 -19.26 2.34
N SER A 89 2.96 -18.27 2.63
CA SER A 89 4.03 -18.36 3.60
C SER A 89 3.57 -17.80 4.94
N PHE A 90 4.35 -18.06 6.00
CA PHE A 90 4.12 -17.42 7.29
C PHE A 90 4.04 -15.89 7.19
N VAL A 91 4.86 -15.29 6.31
CA VAL A 91 4.89 -13.85 6.09
C VAL A 91 3.56 -13.37 5.49
N ASP A 92 3.02 -14.09 4.51
CA ASP A 92 1.74 -13.75 3.88
C ASP A 92 0.58 -13.83 4.88
N CYS A 93 0.58 -14.85 5.76
CA CYS A 93 -0.40 -14.97 6.83
C CYS A 93 -0.26 -13.88 7.90
N SER A 94 0.96 -13.37 8.12
CA SER A 94 1.22 -12.30 9.09
C SER A 94 0.87 -10.90 8.56
N ALA A 95 0.85 -10.70 7.24
CA ALA A 95 0.68 -9.38 6.63
C ALA A 95 -0.63 -8.67 7.05
N PRO A 96 -1.82 -9.32 7.10
CA PRO A 96 -3.02 -8.66 7.59
C PRO A 96 -2.92 -8.20 9.05
N PHE A 97 -2.24 -8.97 9.90
CA PHE A 97 -2.01 -8.60 11.30
C PHE A 97 -1.03 -7.43 11.43
N LEU A 98 0.01 -7.41 10.59
CA LEU A 98 0.94 -6.28 10.53
C LEU A 98 0.20 -5.03 10.07
N ILE A 99 -0.62 -5.11 9.01
CA ILE A 99 -1.45 -3.98 8.54
C ILE A 99 -2.38 -3.49 9.64
N ALA A 100 -3.10 -4.39 10.31
CA ALA A 100 -3.97 -4.02 11.44
C ALA A 100 -3.17 -3.37 12.60
N SER A 101 -1.96 -3.87 12.89
CA SER A 101 -1.12 -3.28 13.94
C SER A 101 -0.60 -1.88 13.58
N LEU A 102 -0.53 -1.53 12.29
CA LEU A 102 -0.12 -0.20 11.84
C LEU A 102 -1.13 0.88 12.20
N GLU A 103 -2.36 0.52 12.59
CA GLU A 103 -3.36 1.48 13.10
C GLU A 103 -3.02 2.01 14.49
N ILE A 104 -2.21 1.28 15.26
CA ILE A 104 -1.92 1.58 16.66
C ILE A 104 -0.95 2.76 16.81
N PRO A 105 0.26 2.77 16.22
CA PRO A 105 1.21 3.87 16.40
C PRO A 105 0.66 5.27 16.00
N PRO A 106 -0.05 5.43 14.86
CA PRO A 106 -0.62 6.71 14.46
C PRO A 106 -1.56 7.31 15.50
N ALA A 107 -2.34 6.48 16.20
CA ALA A 107 -3.25 6.96 17.24
C ALA A 107 -2.52 7.71 18.37
N TYR A 108 -1.26 7.35 18.65
CA TYR A 108 -0.39 8.04 19.62
C TYR A 108 0.28 9.30 19.06
N PHE A 109 0.40 9.41 17.73
CA PHE A 109 1.08 10.53 17.07
C PHE A 109 0.14 11.60 16.53
N LEU A 110 -1.17 11.35 16.54
CA LEU A 110 -2.18 12.34 16.16
C LEU A 110 -2.00 13.63 16.98
N GLY A 111 -1.90 14.75 16.28
CA GLY A 111 -1.63 16.07 16.85
C GLY A 111 -0.17 16.36 17.20
N HIS A 112 0.72 15.36 17.18
CA HIS A 112 2.16 15.56 17.41
C HIS A 112 2.93 15.49 16.08
N VAL A 113 3.13 16.64 15.44
CA VAL A 113 3.50 16.68 14.01
C VAL A 113 4.85 16.04 13.69
N ALA A 114 5.86 16.26 14.54
CA ALA A 114 7.19 15.67 14.34
C ALA A 114 7.12 14.13 14.34
N ALA A 115 6.38 13.55 15.31
CA ALA A 115 6.21 12.11 15.45
C ALA A 115 5.36 11.53 14.31
N TRP A 116 4.27 12.22 13.94
CA TRP A 116 3.40 11.84 12.82
C TRP A 116 4.18 11.73 11.49
N ASN A 117 4.89 12.80 11.13
CA ASN A 117 5.67 12.86 9.89
C ASN A 117 6.86 11.89 9.92
N GLY A 118 7.52 11.73 11.07
CA GLY A 118 8.58 10.74 11.26
C GLY A 118 8.08 9.30 11.09
N TRP A 119 6.92 8.98 11.66
CA TRP A 119 6.28 7.67 11.49
C TRP A 119 5.89 7.41 10.03
N LEU A 120 5.24 8.37 9.35
CA LEU A 120 4.91 8.23 7.92
C LEU A 120 6.15 8.00 7.06
N SER A 121 7.24 8.73 7.34
CA SER A 121 8.53 8.54 6.66
C SER A 121 9.06 7.11 6.83
N ALA A 122 9.09 6.61 8.06
CA ALA A 122 9.53 5.25 8.35
C ALA A 122 8.63 4.19 7.69
N LEU A 123 7.30 4.41 7.70
CA LEU A 123 6.34 3.55 7.03
C LEU A 123 6.62 3.50 5.52
N PHE A 124 6.73 4.66 4.86
CA PHE A 124 6.92 4.70 3.40
C PHE A 124 8.25 4.07 2.99
N LEU A 125 9.33 4.25 3.76
CA LEU A 125 10.60 3.55 3.52
C LEU A 125 10.45 2.03 3.68
N SER A 126 9.72 1.59 4.70
CA SER A 126 9.46 0.16 4.95
C SER A 126 8.65 -0.46 3.82
N VAL A 127 7.62 0.23 3.35
CA VAL A 127 6.81 -0.19 2.19
C VAL A 127 7.65 -0.18 0.92
N ALA A 128 8.47 0.84 0.67
CA ALA A 128 9.36 0.90 -0.48
C ALA A 128 10.34 -0.29 -0.51
N ALA A 129 10.90 -0.67 0.65
CA ALA A 129 11.75 -1.85 0.78
C ALA A 129 10.99 -3.16 0.50
N GLY A 130 9.74 -3.27 0.97
CA GLY A 130 8.85 -4.39 0.67
C GLY A 130 8.54 -4.51 -0.83
N VAL A 131 8.14 -3.39 -1.45
CA VAL A 131 7.87 -3.28 -2.90
C VAL A 131 9.11 -3.66 -3.72
N TYR A 132 10.27 -3.14 -3.36
CA TYR A 132 11.53 -3.47 -4.02
C TYR A 132 11.85 -4.97 -3.89
N SER A 133 11.60 -5.55 -2.72
CA SER A 133 11.76 -7.00 -2.51
C SER A 133 10.80 -7.81 -3.37
N THR A 134 9.56 -7.36 -3.58
CA THR A 134 8.60 -8.00 -4.49
C THR A 134 9.14 -8.10 -5.92
N ILE A 135 9.88 -7.10 -6.42
CA ILE A 135 10.50 -7.15 -7.76
C ILE A 135 11.46 -8.34 -7.84
N LYS A 136 12.31 -8.52 -6.82
CA LYS A 136 13.30 -9.61 -6.77
C LYS A 136 12.64 -10.99 -6.75
N TYR A 137 11.48 -11.11 -6.10
CA TYR A 137 10.82 -12.40 -5.89
C TYR A 137 9.62 -12.66 -6.80
N SER A 138 9.39 -11.85 -7.83
CA SER A 138 8.31 -12.07 -8.83
C SER A 138 8.85 -12.67 -10.13
N PRO A 139 9.06 -14.00 -10.19
CA PRO A 139 9.56 -14.69 -11.37
C PRO A 139 8.56 -14.63 -12.54
N ILE A 140 9.08 -14.86 -13.74
CA ILE A 140 8.29 -14.88 -14.99
C ILE A 140 7.21 -15.97 -14.98
N SER A 141 7.39 -17.02 -14.16
CA SER A 141 6.39 -18.08 -13.98
C SER A 141 5.06 -17.58 -13.38
N HIS A 142 5.06 -16.47 -12.62
CA HIS A 142 3.81 -15.85 -12.17
C HIS A 142 2.96 -15.34 -13.34
N PHE A 143 3.61 -15.05 -14.48
CA PHE A 143 3.01 -14.50 -15.68
C PHE A 143 2.94 -15.52 -16.82
N GLY A 144 2.90 -16.82 -16.51
CA GLY A 144 2.78 -17.87 -17.54
C GLY A 144 3.99 -18.01 -18.47
N GLY A 145 5.13 -17.41 -18.12
CA GLY A 145 6.29 -17.36 -19.01
C GLY A 145 6.35 -16.11 -19.88
N ASP A 146 5.33 -15.24 -19.83
CA ASP A 146 5.28 -14.01 -20.62
C ASP A 146 6.09 -12.88 -19.96
N ARG A 147 7.06 -12.37 -20.72
CA ARG A 147 7.98 -11.34 -20.24
C ARG A 147 7.35 -9.94 -20.22
N GLN A 148 6.48 -9.63 -21.17
CA GLN A 148 5.86 -8.30 -21.30
C GLN A 148 5.04 -7.88 -20.05
N PRO A 149 4.07 -8.67 -19.55
CA PRO A 149 3.33 -8.34 -18.34
C PRO A 149 4.22 -8.29 -17.09
N GLN A 150 5.25 -9.14 -17.02
CA GLN A 150 6.25 -9.08 -15.95
C GLN A 150 7.02 -7.75 -15.97
N GLU A 151 7.46 -7.29 -17.13
CA GLU A 151 8.17 -6.02 -17.27
C GLU A 151 7.28 -4.81 -16.95
N MET A 152 5.99 -4.86 -17.33
CA MET A 152 4.99 -3.85 -16.94
C MET A 152 4.83 -3.81 -15.42
N TRP A 153 4.73 -4.98 -14.79
CA TRP A 153 4.64 -5.12 -13.35
C TRP A 153 5.89 -4.58 -12.63
N HIS A 154 7.09 -4.99 -13.04
CA HIS A 154 8.33 -4.49 -12.46
C HIS A 154 8.51 -2.99 -12.67
N ARG A 155 8.01 -2.44 -13.78
CA ARG A 155 8.00 -0.99 -14.01
C ARG A 155 7.08 -0.27 -13.03
N LEU A 156 5.87 -0.77 -12.81
CA LEU A 156 4.97 -0.26 -11.76
C LEU A 156 5.69 -0.25 -10.40
N GLN A 157 6.25 -1.38 -10.00
CA GLN A 157 6.90 -1.49 -8.69
C GLN A 157 8.08 -0.54 -8.50
N ARG A 158 8.88 -0.29 -9.56
CA ARG A 158 9.94 0.73 -9.52
C ARG A 158 9.37 2.14 -9.40
N GLU A 159 8.35 2.48 -10.21
CA GLU A 159 7.66 3.77 -10.13
C GLU A 159 7.12 4.02 -8.71
N LEU A 160 6.48 3.01 -8.10
CA LEU A 160 5.98 3.07 -6.72
C LEU A 160 7.12 3.20 -5.70
N THR A 161 8.20 2.43 -5.85
CA THR A 161 9.37 2.52 -4.95
C THR A 161 9.95 3.93 -4.94
N TYR A 162 10.15 4.54 -6.11
CA TYR A 162 10.68 5.90 -6.20
C TYR A 162 9.73 6.92 -5.60
N GLY A 163 8.43 6.83 -5.89
CA GLY A 163 7.43 7.71 -5.30
C GLY A 163 7.40 7.62 -3.77
N LEU A 164 7.44 6.40 -3.22
CA LEU A 164 7.47 6.15 -1.78
C LEU A 164 8.75 6.69 -1.13
N VAL A 165 9.92 6.47 -1.74
CA VAL A 165 11.20 6.99 -1.21
C VAL A 165 11.21 8.52 -1.20
N VAL A 166 10.79 9.15 -2.31
CA VAL A 166 10.72 10.62 -2.39
C VAL A 166 9.72 11.17 -1.36
N GLY A 167 8.53 10.57 -1.27
CA GLY A 167 7.53 10.94 -0.27
C GLY A 167 8.05 10.77 1.16
N ALA A 168 8.75 9.67 1.45
CA ALA A 168 9.32 9.42 2.76
C ALA A 168 10.38 10.44 3.16
N LEU A 169 11.29 10.77 2.25
CA LEU A 169 12.34 11.77 2.50
C LEU A 169 11.73 13.16 2.74
N PHE A 170 10.71 13.52 1.96
CA PHE A 170 10.00 14.79 2.13
C PHE A 170 9.27 14.85 3.48
N LEU A 171 8.52 13.81 3.84
CA LEU A 171 7.83 13.72 5.13
C LEU A 171 8.82 13.71 6.30
N GLY A 172 9.94 12.99 6.16
CA GLY A 172 11.01 13.00 7.17
C GLY A 172 11.60 14.39 7.38
N ALA A 173 11.83 15.14 6.30
CA ALA A 173 12.28 16.53 6.37
C ALA A 173 11.25 17.43 7.09
N LEU A 174 9.95 17.26 6.81
CA LEU A 174 8.89 17.97 7.54
C LEU A 174 8.84 17.60 9.02
N GLY A 175 9.10 16.34 9.37
CA GLY A 175 9.21 15.89 10.76
C GLY A 175 10.36 16.56 11.49
N LEU A 176 11.54 16.65 10.85
CA LEU A 176 12.69 17.36 11.40
C LEU A 176 12.42 18.87 11.53
N LEU A 177 11.80 19.49 10.52
CA LEU A 177 11.42 20.90 10.58
C LEU A 177 10.42 21.18 11.70
N ALA A 178 9.43 20.32 11.91
CA ALA A 178 8.50 20.45 13.03
C ALA A 178 9.21 20.34 14.39
N GLN A 179 10.24 19.47 14.50
CA GLN A 179 11.04 19.33 15.72
C GLN A 179 11.89 20.57 16.02
N PHE A 180 12.50 21.19 14.98
CA PHE A 180 13.43 22.32 15.16
C PHE A 180 12.78 23.71 15.01
N ALA A 181 11.58 23.79 14.43
CA ALA A 181 10.83 25.03 14.22
C ALA A 181 9.35 24.88 14.68
N PRO A 182 9.11 24.75 16.00
CA PRO A 182 7.79 24.44 16.56
C PRO A 182 6.75 25.54 16.31
N ALA A 183 7.18 26.78 16.08
CA ALA A 183 6.26 27.88 15.75
C ALA A 183 5.43 27.62 14.47
N GLY A 184 5.91 26.75 13.57
CA GLY A 184 5.23 26.37 12.34
C GLY A 184 4.55 25.01 12.39
N GLU A 185 4.41 24.39 13.57
CA GLU A 185 3.99 22.99 13.72
C GLU A 185 2.72 22.66 12.92
N MET A 186 1.68 23.47 13.06
CA MET A 186 0.42 23.28 12.35
C MET A 186 0.59 23.29 10.82
N TRP A 187 1.41 24.19 10.29
CA TRP A 187 1.70 24.28 8.86
C TRP A 187 2.46 23.05 8.35
N TRP A 188 3.45 22.58 9.10
CA TRP A 188 4.20 21.36 8.77
C TRP A 188 3.32 20.11 8.84
N GLY A 189 2.35 20.08 9.75
CA GLY A 189 1.36 19.02 9.87
C GLY A 189 0.45 18.95 8.64
N PHE A 190 -0.17 20.07 8.26
CA PHE A 190 -1.02 20.12 7.06
C PHE A 190 -0.25 19.82 5.78
N THR A 191 0.97 20.37 5.64
CA THR A 191 1.83 20.09 4.49
C THR A 191 2.18 18.60 4.41
N GLY A 192 2.42 17.96 5.57
CA GLY A 192 2.63 16.51 5.67
C GLY A 192 1.44 15.72 5.15
N CYS A 193 0.23 16.02 5.62
CA CYS A 193 -1.00 15.38 5.13
C CYS A 193 -1.22 15.59 3.62
N VAL A 194 -0.96 16.80 3.10
CA VAL A 194 -1.09 17.06 1.65
C VAL A 194 -0.08 16.23 0.85
N ALA A 195 1.17 16.13 1.31
CA ALA A 195 2.19 15.34 0.64
C ALA A 195 1.91 13.83 0.70
N GLU A 196 1.40 13.35 1.84
CA GLU A 196 0.88 11.99 2.00
C GLU A 196 -0.22 11.72 0.96
N LEU A 197 -1.28 12.53 0.93
CA LEU A 197 -2.40 12.36 0.01
C LEU A 197 -1.97 12.44 -1.45
N ALA A 198 -1.06 13.36 -1.81
CA ALA A 198 -0.51 13.44 -3.16
C ALA A 198 0.25 12.16 -3.53
N THR A 199 0.98 11.56 -2.59
CA THR A 199 1.66 10.27 -2.78
C THR A 199 0.64 9.16 -2.99
N LEU A 200 -0.43 9.10 -2.19
CA LEU A 200 -1.50 8.10 -2.35
C LEU A 200 -2.21 8.21 -3.71
N VAL A 201 -2.56 9.43 -4.13
CA VAL A 201 -3.18 9.67 -5.45
C VAL A 201 -2.25 9.18 -6.57
N MET A 202 -0.96 9.48 -6.49
CA MET A 202 0.01 8.98 -7.45
C MET A 202 0.08 7.45 -7.45
N ILE A 203 0.11 6.80 -6.27
CA ILE A 203 0.13 5.32 -6.16
C ILE A 203 -1.11 4.73 -6.85
N VAL A 204 -2.31 5.18 -6.48
CA VAL A 204 -3.57 4.69 -7.03
C VAL A 204 -3.63 4.91 -8.54
N ALA A 205 -3.26 6.10 -9.01
CA ALA A 205 -3.28 6.40 -10.44
C ALA A 205 -2.32 5.50 -11.24
N ARG A 206 -1.11 5.29 -10.73
CA ARG A 206 -0.13 4.39 -11.39
C ARG A 206 -0.59 2.95 -11.36
N MET A 207 -1.16 2.50 -10.24
CA MET A 207 -1.75 1.18 -10.12
C MET A 207 -2.88 0.96 -11.12
N GLU A 208 -3.89 1.83 -11.15
CA GLU A 208 -5.04 1.71 -12.07
C GLU A 208 -4.58 1.62 -13.53
N LEU A 209 -3.68 2.51 -13.95
CA LEU A 209 -3.16 2.51 -15.32
C LEU A 209 -2.40 1.22 -15.66
N ARG A 210 -1.52 0.74 -14.78
CA ARG A 210 -0.68 -0.44 -15.05
C ARG A 210 -1.46 -1.74 -14.90
N MET A 211 -2.38 -1.82 -13.94
CA MET A 211 -3.25 -2.97 -13.76
C MET A 211 -4.19 -3.10 -14.95
N SER A 212 -4.80 -2.01 -15.44
CA SER A 212 -5.62 -2.04 -16.66
C SER A 212 -4.83 -2.55 -17.87
N GLN A 213 -3.58 -2.10 -18.06
CA GLN A 213 -2.69 -2.63 -19.12
C GLN A 213 -2.43 -4.13 -18.99
N ILE A 214 -2.18 -4.64 -17.79
CA ILE A 214 -1.98 -6.07 -17.53
C ILE A 214 -3.28 -6.86 -17.79
N HIS A 215 -4.44 -6.35 -17.37
CA HIS A 215 -5.73 -7.02 -17.60
C HIS A 215 -6.04 -7.08 -19.10
N ALA A 216 -5.87 -5.97 -19.82
CA ALA A 216 -6.08 -5.90 -21.26
C ALA A 216 -5.15 -6.86 -22.03
N TYR A 217 -3.91 -7.04 -21.58
CA TYR A 217 -2.98 -8.02 -22.16
C TYR A 217 -3.54 -9.45 -22.08
N TYR A 218 -4.26 -9.79 -21.01
CA TYR A 218 -4.92 -11.09 -20.85
C TYR A 218 -6.37 -11.12 -21.36
N GLY A 219 -6.80 -10.12 -22.14
CA GLY A 219 -8.13 -10.05 -22.73
C GLY A 219 -9.26 -9.74 -21.74
N VAL A 220 -8.93 -9.22 -20.55
CA VAL A 220 -9.92 -8.79 -19.55
C VAL A 220 -10.08 -7.27 -19.69
N ASP A 221 -11.27 -6.84 -20.14
CA ASP A 221 -11.57 -5.42 -20.26
C ASP A 221 -11.88 -4.82 -18.88
N ARG A 222 -10.93 -4.04 -18.37
CA ARG A 222 -11.05 -3.27 -17.13
C ARG A 222 -10.63 -1.84 -17.42
N PRO A 223 -11.58 -0.91 -17.64
CA PRO A 223 -11.26 0.51 -17.78
C PRO A 223 -10.55 1.01 -16.52
N PRO A 224 -9.58 1.92 -16.66
CA PRO A 224 -9.00 2.58 -15.48
C PRO A 224 -10.09 3.46 -14.83
N PHE A 225 -10.22 3.37 -13.50
CA PHE A 225 -11.11 4.22 -12.68
C PHE A 225 -12.64 4.04 -12.86
N ASN A 226 -13.12 2.82 -13.08
CA ASN A 226 -14.55 2.50 -13.05
C ASN A 226 -15.20 2.62 -11.66
#